data_AF-A0A0J6S0L8-F1
#
_entry.id   AF-A0A0J6S0L8-F1
#
_cell.length_a   1.000
_cell.length_b   1.000
_cell.length_c   1.000
_cell.angle_alpha   90.00
_cell.angle_beta   90.00
_cell.angle_gamma   90.00
#
_symmetry.space_group_name_H-M   'P 1'
#
loop_
_entity.id
_entity.type
_entity.pdbx_description
1 polymer ?
#
loop_
_entity_poly.entity_id
_entity_poly.type
_entity_poly.pdbx_seq_one_letter_code
_entity_poly.pdbx_strand_id
1 'polypeptide(L)'
;SIPQAAQLAADEINAKGGIDGRKIEIVSYDNHSSSADSVRAFQRAVNEDKVNVVISSYISEVVLALEPWASRLKTPFVTPGAASNEISKSVHADYEKNKYTFHGYLTSAALALSVCDAAKELLVDQKHMKTAVIMSEYAAWTKPLDVVYEECLPKIGLKVVDHIRFSPDTTDFTPIFNKVEAAKPDVI
;
A
#
# COMPACT_ATOMS: atom_id res chain seq x y z
N SER A 1 8.95 12.99 5.41
CA SER A 1 8.62 11.57 5.68
C SER A 1 7.32 11.46 6.45
N ILE A 2 6.73 10.27 6.58
CA ILE A 2 5.50 10.06 7.38
C ILE A 2 5.66 10.59 8.83
N PRO A 3 6.74 10.27 9.57
CA PRO A 3 6.94 10.82 10.91
C PRO A 3 7.01 12.36 10.97
N GLN A 4 7.69 12.99 10.00
CA GLN A 4 7.79 14.45 9.94
C GLN A 4 6.43 15.10 9.65
N ALA A 5 5.63 14.50 8.75
CA ALA A 5 4.29 15.00 8.44
C ALA A 5 3.35 14.84 9.65
N ALA A 6 3.42 13.71 10.36
CA ALA A 6 2.67 13.48 11.59
C ALA A 6 3.07 14.47 12.69
N GLN A 7 4.37 14.76 12.85
CA GLN A 7 4.85 15.75 13.81
C GLN A 7 4.36 17.16 13.48
N LEU A 8 4.45 17.57 12.21
CA LEU A 8 3.95 18.88 11.78
C LEU A 8 2.44 19.02 12.09
N ALA A 9 1.64 18.01 11.77
CA ALA A 9 0.21 18.01 12.08
C ALA A 9 -0.05 18.08 13.60
N ALA A 10 0.72 17.34 14.40
CA ALA A 10 0.63 17.39 15.86
C ALA A 10 0.97 18.79 16.39
N ASP A 11 2.02 19.42 15.88
CA ASP A 11 2.44 20.77 16.27
C ASP A 11 1.36 21.81 15.96
N GLU A 12 0.76 21.74 14.76
CA GLU A 12 -0.34 22.63 14.35
C GLU A 12 -1.59 22.46 15.23
N ILE A 13 -1.98 21.21 15.52
CA ILE A 13 -3.13 20.91 16.40
C ILE A 13 -2.84 21.37 17.82
N ASN A 14 -1.64 21.09 18.31
CA ASN A 14 -1.20 21.48 19.64
C ASN A 14 -1.16 23.00 19.79
N ALA A 15 -0.67 23.75 18.80
CA ALA A 15 -0.69 25.22 18.81
C ALA A 15 -2.10 25.80 18.95
N LYS A 16 -3.13 25.08 18.47
CA LYS A 16 -4.56 25.45 18.58
C LYS A 16 -5.24 24.97 19.87
N GLY A 17 -4.47 24.46 20.84
CA GLY A 17 -4.99 24.02 22.14
C GLY A 17 -5.10 22.50 22.29
N GLY A 18 -4.75 21.71 21.26
CA GLY A 18 -4.83 20.25 21.29
C GLY A 18 -6.23 19.71 21.02
N ILE A 19 -6.43 18.42 21.29
CA ILE A 19 -7.73 17.73 21.16
C ILE A 19 -8.36 17.65 22.55
N ASP A 20 -9.52 18.26 22.74
CA ASP A 20 -10.20 18.37 24.04
C ASP A 20 -9.26 18.89 25.16
N GLY A 21 -8.39 19.85 24.80
CA GLY A 21 -7.38 20.43 25.71
C GLY A 21 -6.15 19.55 25.97
N ARG A 22 -6.05 18.37 25.35
CA ARG A 22 -4.89 17.46 25.48
C ARG A 22 -3.95 17.59 24.29
N LYS A 23 -2.65 17.62 24.58
CA LYS A 23 -1.60 17.68 23.54
C LYS A 23 -1.39 16.30 22.93
N ILE A 24 -1.11 16.27 21.63
CA ILE A 24 -0.67 15.10 20.89
C ILE A 24 0.84 14.96 21.09
N GLU A 25 1.29 13.78 21.46
CA GLU A 25 2.70 13.39 21.48
C GLU A 25 2.94 12.31 20.42
N ILE A 26 4.03 12.44 19.65
CA ILE A 26 4.40 11.48 18.62
C ILE A 26 5.58 10.66 19.11
N VAL A 27 5.37 9.34 19.21
CA VAL A 27 6.45 8.36 19.41
C VAL A 27 6.74 7.68 18.07
N SER A 28 8.01 7.64 17.67
CA SER A 28 8.42 7.10 16.38
C SER A 28 9.41 5.94 16.54
N TYR A 29 9.23 4.93 15.68
CA TYR A 29 10.03 3.73 15.62
C TYR A 29 10.46 3.47 14.18
N ASP A 30 11.76 3.26 13.95
CA ASP A 30 12.23 2.69 12.69
C ASP A 30 12.00 1.18 12.72
N ASN A 31 11.29 0.69 11.72
CA ASN A 31 10.96 -0.72 11.59
C ASN A 31 11.85 -1.44 10.56
N HIS A 32 12.80 -0.75 9.94
CA HIS A 32 13.71 -1.28 8.91
C HIS A 32 12.99 -2.05 7.79
N SER A 33 11.75 -1.66 7.47
CA SER A 33 10.89 -2.36 6.50
C SER A 33 10.64 -3.85 6.84
N SER A 34 10.82 -4.25 8.09
CA SER A 34 10.71 -5.63 8.56
C SER A 34 9.43 -5.86 9.34
N SER A 35 8.69 -6.92 9.00
CA SER A 35 7.50 -7.32 9.77
C SER A 35 7.86 -7.68 11.21
N ALA A 36 9.01 -8.29 11.45
CA ALA A 36 9.43 -8.70 12.78
C ALA A 36 9.77 -7.49 13.67
N ASP A 37 10.52 -6.51 13.13
CA ASP A 37 10.81 -5.27 13.84
C ASP A 37 9.54 -4.45 14.07
N SER A 38 8.64 -4.41 13.07
CA SER A 38 7.35 -3.72 13.20
C SER A 38 6.49 -4.29 14.31
N VAL A 39 6.39 -5.62 14.44
CA VAL A 39 5.63 -6.26 15.53
C VAL A 39 6.23 -5.90 16.89
N ARG A 40 7.56 -5.92 17.03
CA ARG A 40 8.24 -5.52 18.27
C ARG A 40 7.97 -4.06 18.61
N ALA A 41 8.13 -3.16 17.63
CA ALA A 41 7.87 -1.74 17.79
C ALA A 41 6.40 -1.47 18.16
N PHE A 42 5.45 -2.12 17.51
CA PHE A 42 4.02 -2.01 17.81
C PHE A 42 3.72 -2.44 19.24
N GLN A 43 4.22 -3.60 19.65
CA GLN A 43 4.02 -4.09 21.02
C GLN A 43 4.64 -3.17 22.06
N ARG A 44 5.82 -2.61 21.79
CA ARG A 44 6.47 -1.65 22.68
C ARG A 44 5.66 -0.36 22.79
N ALA A 45 5.27 0.23 21.65
CA ALA A 45 4.47 1.44 21.63
C ALA A 45 3.16 1.27 22.44
N VAL A 46 2.48 0.14 22.29
CA VAL A 46 1.22 -0.12 22.98
C VAL A 46 1.41 -0.49 24.45
N ASN A 47 2.34 -1.39 24.76
CA ASN A 47 2.47 -1.95 26.12
C ASN A 47 3.37 -1.11 27.03
N GLU A 48 4.36 -0.41 26.50
CA GLU A 48 5.32 0.38 27.28
C GLU A 48 4.98 1.87 27.19
N ASP A 49 4.94 2.45 25.99
CA ASP A 49 4.68 3.89 25.81
C ASP A 49 3.19 4.25 25.90
N LYS A 50 2.31 3.25 25.99
CA LYS A 50 0.86 3.39 26.17
C LYS A 50 0.19 4.28 25.11
N VAL A 51 0.65 4.20 23.86
CA VAL A 51 0.04 4.98 22.77
C VAL A 51 -1.43 4.63 22.58
N ASN A 52 -2.25 5.62 22.24
CA ASN A 52 -3.69 5.43 22.03
C ASN A 52 -4.03 4.93 20.61
N VAL A 53 -3.24 5.31 19.62
CA VAL A 53 -3.44 5.01 18.19
C VAL A 53 -2.07 4.85 17.54
N VAL A 54 -1.96 3.97 16.54
CA VAL A 54 -0.72 3.78 15.77
C VAL A 54 -0.90 4.20 14.32
N ILE A 55 -0.01 5.06 13.81
CA ILE A 55 0.19 5.21 12.37
C ILE A 55 1.18 4.11 11.98
N SER A 56 0.73 3.17 11.15
CA SER A 56 1.48 1.97 10.83
C SER A 56 2.38 2.15 9.60
N SER A 57 2.68 1.06 8.91
CA SER A 57 3.56 1.03 7.74
C SER A 57 2.78 1.27 6.45
N TYR A 58 3.48 1.69 5.41
CA TYR A 58 3.00 1.71 4.03
C TYR A 58 3.27 0.38 3.28
N ILE A 59 4.00 -0.56 3.90
CA ILE A 59 4.32 -1.86 3.30
C ILE A 59 3.22 -2.87 3.65
N SER A 60 2.63 -3.51 2.64
CA SER A 60 1.45 -4.36 2.83
C SER A 60 1.72 -5.57 3.71
N GLU A 61 2.85 -6.24 3.54
CA GLU A 61 3.30 -7.39 4.33
C GLU A 61 3.48 -7.02 5.80
N VAL A 62 3.97 -5.80 6.06
CA VAL A 62 4.10 -5.29 7.43
C VAL A 62 2.73 -5.05 8.04
N VAL A 63 1.82 -4.39 7.32
CA VAL A 63 0.47 -4.11 7.84
C VAL A 63 -0.29 -5.41 8.12
N LEU A 64 -0.24 -6.38 7.20
CA LEU A 64 -0.85 -7.69 7.39
C LEU A 64 -0.27 -8.44 8.60
N ALA A 65 1.02 -8.26 8.90
CA ALA A 65 1.63 -8.84 10.11
C ALA A 65 1.19 -8.12 11.40
N LEU A 66 0.82 -6.83 11.32
CA LEU A 66 0.38 -6.02 12.45
C LEU A 66 -1.11 -6.16 12.77
N GLU A 67 -1.96 -6.44 11.78
CA GLU A 67 -3.42 -6.56 11.98
C GLU A 67 -3.82 -7.50 13.13
N PRO A 68 -3.27 -8.73 13.25
CA PRO A 68 -3.60 -9.60 14.37
C PRO A 68 -3.23 -9.01 15.73
N TRP A 69 -2.17 -8.18 15.80
CA TRP A 69 -1.76 -7.50 17.02
C TRP A 69 -2.66 -6.31 17.35
N ALA A 70 -3.08 -5.54 16.35
CA ALA A 70 -4.07 -4.48 16.53
C ALA A 70 -5.37 -5.06 17.11
N SER A 71 -5.86 -6.18 16.57
CA SER A 71 -7.03 -6.90 17.09
C SER A 71 -6.82 -7.43 18.50
N ARG A 72 -5.67 -8.09 18.75
CA ARG A 72 -5.36 -8.71 20.06
C ARG A 72 -5.22 -7.67 21.17
N LEU A 73 -4.55 -6.55 20.88
CA LEU A 73 -4.30 -5.48 21.83
C LEU A 73 -5.38 -4.40 21.81
N LYS A 74 -6.42 -4.56 20.98
CA LYS A 74 -7.54 -3.63 20.81
C LYS A 74 -7.09 -2.20 20.58
N THR A 75 -6.04 -2.03 19.78
CA THR A 75 -5.41 -0.74 19.51
C THR A 75 -5.72 -0.31 18.08
N PRO A 76 -6.48 0.78 17.88
CA PRO A 76 -6.71 1.34 16.56
C PRO A 76 -5.38 1.65 15.86
N PHE A 77 -5.26 1.25 14.61
CA PHE A 77 -4.14 1.65 13.77
C PHE A 77 -4.58 2.00 12.35
N VAL A 78 -3.85 2.92 11.72
CA VAL A 78 -4.09 3.38 10.35
C VAL A 78 -2.87 3.10 9.49
N THR A 79 -3.06 2.44 8.35
CA THR A 79 -2.02 2.37 7.33
C THR A 79 -2.14 3.56 6.37
N PRO A 80 -1.06 4.34 6.15
CA PRO A 80 -1.10 5.48 5.25
C PRO A 80 -0.78 5.15 3.79
N GLY A 81 -0.47 3.89 3.45
CA GLY A 81 0.02 3.59 2.09
C GLY A 81 0.10 2.12 1.68
N ALA A 82 -0.19 1.16 2.57
CA ALA A 82 -0.32 -0.22 2.13
C ALA A 82 -1.57 -0.35 1.27
N ALA A 83 -1.51 -1.14 0.20
CA ALA A 83 -2.60 -1.26 -0.75
C ALA A 83 -3.23 -2.65 -0.80
N SER A 84 -2.61 -3.70 -0.24
CA SER A 84 -3.13 -5.07 -0.39
C SER A 84 -4.64 -5.16 -0.06
N ASN A 85 -5.40 -5.75 -0.98
CA ASN A 85 -6.84 -5.96 -0.81
C ASN A 85 -7.16 -6.78 0.47
N GLU A 86 -6.22 -7.62 0.91
CA GLU A 86 -6.40 -8.50 2.07
C GLU A 86 -6.58 -7.73 3.38
N ILE A 87 -6.03 -6.51 3.47
CA ILE A 87 -6.14 -5.64 4.65
C ILE A 87 -7.62 -5.34 4.94
N SER A 88 -8.36 -4.89 3.93
CA SER A 88 -9.79 -4.60 4.09
C SER A 88 -10.65 -5.86 4.18
N LYS A 89 -10.24 -6.97 3.53
CA LYS A 89 -10.98 -8.24 3.59
C LYS A 89 -10.98 -8.84 4.99
N SER A 90 -9.86 -8.76 5.72
CA SER A 90 -9.77 -9.29 7.09
C SER A 90 -10.77 -8.59 8.02
N VAL A 91 -10.93 -7.28 7.86
CA VAL A 91 -11.92 -6.47 8.60
C VAL A 91 -13.34 -6.87 8.22
N HIS A 92 -13.64 -7.03 6.93
CA HIS A 92 -14.98 -7.39 6.48
C HIS A 92 -15.38 -8.81 6.91
N ALA A 93 -14.44 -9.76 6.89
CA ALA A 93 -14.70 -11.16 7.23
C ALA A 93 -15.05 -11.36 8.71
N ASP A 94 -14.47 -10.56 9.61
CA ASP A 94 -14.74 -10.61 11.05
C ASP A 94 -14.58 -9.22 11.68
N TYR A 95 -15.61 -8.38 11.49
CA TYR A 95 -15.57 -6.99 11.93
C TYR A 95 -15.38 -6.85 13.43
N GLU A 96 -16.08 -7.64 14.25
CA GLU A 96 -16.00 -7.49 15.71
C GLU A 96 -14.60 -7.74 16.25
N LYS A 97 -13.87 -8.68 15.62
CA LYS A 97 -12.48 -8.95 15.93
C LYS A 97 -11.52 -7.90 15.36
N ASN A 98 -11.72 -7.49 14.11
CA ASN A 98 -10.72 -6.75 13.32
C ASN A 98 -11.03 -5.26 13.10
N LYS A 99 -12.07 -4.70 13.73
CA LYS A 99 -12.47 -3.27 13.66
C LYS A 99 -11.42 -2.24 14.08
N TYR A 100 -10.25 -2.68 14.54
CA TYR A 100 -9.14 -1.80 14.92
C TYR A 100 -8.27 -1.37 13.72
N THR A 101 -8.48 -1.97 12.55
CA THR A 101 -7.77 -1.66 11.31
C THR A 101 -8.46 -0.57 10.50
N PHE A 102 -7.73 0.52 10.23
CA PHE A 102 -8.17 1.57 9.32
C PHE A 102 -7.26 1.60 8.09
N HIS A 103 -7.84 1.33 6.92
CA HIS A 103 -7.13 1.37 5.64
C HIS A 103 -7.18 2.80 5.09
N GLY A 104 -6.15 3.60 5.39
CA GLY A 104 -6.09 5.02 5.02
C GLY A 104 -5.64 5.29 3.58
N TYR A 105 -5.51 4.26 2.76
CA TYR A 105 -5.07 4.33 1.38
C TYR A 105 -6.00 3.51 0.47
N LEU A 106 -5.82 3.64 -0.85
CA LEU A 106 -6.57 2.86 -1.82
C LEU A 106 -6.12 1.40 -1.80
N THR A 107 -7.09 0.48 -1.91
CA THR A 107 -6.78 -0.92 -2.17
C THR A 107 -6.13 -1.07 -3.55
N SER A 108 -5.33 -2.11 -3.76
CA SER A 108 -4.71 -2.44 -5.04
C SER A 108 -5.78 -2.50 -6.14
N ALA A 109 -6.93 -3.12 -5.88
CA ALA A 109 -8.00 -3.15 -6.87
C ALA A 109 -8.52 -1.75 -7.24
N ALA A 110 -8.77 -0.88 -6.25
CA ALA A 110 -9.25 0.48 -6.52
C ALA A 110 -8.19 1.34 -7.24
N LEU A 111 -6.92 1.14 -6.88
CA LEU A 111 -5.79 1.79 -7.55
C LEU A 111 -5.70 1.36 -9.02
N ALA A 112 -5.74 0.06 -9.31
CA ALA A 112 -5.69 -0.43 -10.69
C ALA A 112 -6.88 0.03 -11.53
N LEU A 113 -8.10 0.07 -10.98
CA LEU A 113 -9.27 0.60 -11.67
C LEU A 113 -9.08 2.08 -12.05
N SER A 114 -8.54 2.89 -11.11
CA SER A 114 -8.27 4.31 -11.37
C SER A 114 -7.23 4.49 -12.49
N VAL A 115 -6.21 3.64 -12.52
CA VAL A 115 -5.19 3.64 -13.59
C VAL A 115 -5.81 3.21 -14.93
N CYS A 116 -6.68 2.21 -14.92
CA CYS A 116 -7.40 1.74 -16.10
C CYS A 116 -8.27 2.82 -16.75
N ASP A 117 -9.06 3.52 -15.93
CA ASP A 117 -9.93 4.59 -16.42
C ASP A 117 -9.11 5.70 -17.09
N ALA A 118 -8.01 6.11 -16.46
CA ALA A 118 -7.09 7.08 -17.03
C ALA A 118 -6.36 6.55 -18.29
N ALA A 119 -5.99 5.27 -18.31
CA ALA A 119 -5.30 4.64 -19.42
C ALA A 119 -6.15 4.63 -20.70
N LYS A 120 -7.47 4.46 -20.58
CA LYS A 120 -8.36 4.52 -21.74
C LYS A 120 -8.28 5.88 -22.44
N GLU A 121 -8.49 6.95 -21.68
CA GLU A 121 -8.51 8.30 -22.24
C GLU A 121 -7.12 8.69 -22.76
N LEU A 122 -6.09 8.51 -21.94
CA LEU A 122 -4.75 9.02 -22.23
C LEU A 122 -4.02 8.14 -23.24
N LEU A 123 -4.00 6.82 -23.04
CA LEU A 123 -3.15 5.92 -23.84
C LEU A 123 -3.84 5.46 -25.11
N VAL A 124 -5.13 5.10 -25.04
CA VAL A 124 -5.87 4.56 -26.18
C VAL A 124 -6.47 5.68 -27.03
N ASP A 125 -7.29 6.54 -26.44
CA ASP A 125 -8.07 7.51 -27.20
C ASP A 125 -7.19 8.67 -27.72
N GLN A 126 -6.27 9.20 -26.90
CA GLN A 126 -5.38 10.31 -27.29
C GLN A 126 -4.05 9.88 -27.93
N LYS A 127 -3.43 8.80 -27.45
CA LYS A 127 -2.11 8.33 -27.93
C LYS A 127 -2.16 7.16 -28.88
N HIS A 128 -3.33 6.55 -29.09
CA HIS A 128 -3.55 5.45 -30.02
C HIS A 128 -2.68 4.21 -29.76
N MET A 129 -2.27 4.00 -28.51
CA MET A 129 -1.54 2.82 -28.06
C MET A 129 -2.45 1.59 -28.09
N LYS A 130 -1.88 0.42 -28.38
CA LYS A 130 -2.59 -0.84 -28.59
C LYS A 130 -1.98 -2.01 -27.82
N THR A 131 -0.72 -1.93 -27.42
CA THR A 131 -0.03 -3.01 -26.71
C THR A 131 0.59 -2.54 -25.40
N ALA A 132 0.48 -3.36 -24.37
CA ALA A 132 1.04 -3.10 -23.05
C ALA A 132 1.83 -4.32 -22.55
N VAL A 133 2.87 -4.10 -21.75
CA VAL A 133 3.45 -5.12 -20.88
C VAL A 133 3.06 -4.79 -19.45
N ILE A 134 2.65 -5.78 -18.66
CA ILE A 134 2.50 -5.60 -17.21
C ILE A 134 3.83 -6.01 -16.57
N MET A 135 4.48 -5.10 -15.86
CA MET A 135 5.73 -5.37 -15.14
C MET A 135 5.59 -5.02 -13.66
N SER A 136 5.82 -5.98 -12.77
CA SER A 136 5.68 -5.76 -11.33
C SER A 136 6.57 -6.67 -10.47
N GLU A 137 6.89 -6.25 -9.26
CA GLU A 137 7.65 -7.08 -8.32
C GLU A 137 6.77 -8.17 -7.67
N TYR A 138 7.40 -9.19 -7.06
CA TYR A 138 6.72 -10.17 -6.22
C TYR A 138 6.40 -9.61 -4.83
N ALA A 139 5.33 -8.81 -4.73
CA ALA A 139 4.83 -8.26 -3.47
C ALA A 139 3.31 -8.46 -3.31
N ALA A 140 2.83 -8.33 -2.06
CA ALA A 140 1.42 -8.47 -1.70
C ALA A 140 0.55 -7.36 -2.29
N TRP A 141 1.12 -6.17 -2.53
CA TRP A 141 0.39 -5.03 -3.09
C TRP A 141 0.30 -5.07 -4.63
N THR A 142 1.28 -5.67 -5.32
CA THR A 142 1.31 -5.76 -6.79
C THR A 142 0.49 -6.93 -7.32
N LYS A 143 0.46 -8.07 -6.63
CA LYS A 143 -0.29 -9.24 -7.11
C LYS A 143 -1.76 -8.93 -7.43
N PRO A 144 -2.52 -8.19 -6.60
CA PRO A 144 -3.90 -7.86 -6.94
C PRO A 144 -4.01 -6.73 -7.98
N LEU A 145 -2.96 -5.92 -8.19
CA LEU A 145 -2.91 -4.95 -9.30
C LEU A 145 -2.83 -5.69 -10.63
N ASP A 146 -1.88 -6.63 -10.73
CA ASP A 146 -1.67 -7.44 -11.94
C ASP A 146 -2.97 -8.09 -12.40
N VAL A 147 -3.70 -8.75 -11.48
CA VAL A 147 -4.98 -9.41 -11.78
C VAL A 147 -5.98 -8.44 -12.39
N VAL A 148 -6.08 -7.22 -11.87
CA VAL A 148 -7.00 -6.22 -12.40
C VAL A 148 -6.51 -5.70 -13.75
N TYR A 149 -5.21 -5.47 -13.94
CA TYR A 149 -4.66 -5.02 -15.21
C TYR A 149 -4.79 -6.06 -16.33
N GLU A 150 -4.52 -7.33 -16.05
CA GLU A 150 -4.71 -8.43 -17.01
C GLU A 150 -6.16 -8.52 -17.50
N GLU A 151 -7.13 -8.22 -16.63
CA GLU A 151 -8.54 -8.20 -17.00
C GLU A 151 -8.96 -6.91 -17.71
N CYS A 152 -8.49 -5.77 -17.23
CA CYS A 152 -9.00 -4.47 -17.59
C CYS A 152 -8.35 -3.88 -18.85
N LEU A 153 -7.02 -3.99 -18.99
CA LEU A 153 -6.30 -3.40 -20.13
C LEU A 153 -6.84 -3.91 -21.48
N PRO A 154 -7.12 -5.21 -21.67
CA PRO A 154 -7.72 -5.69 -22.92
C PRO A 154 -9.10 -5.11 -23.21
N LYS A 155 -9.92 -4.87 -22.17
CA LYS A 155 -11.28 -4.32 -22.31
C LYS A 155 -11.27 -2.86 -22.79
N ILE A 156 -10.23 -2.10 -22.43
CA ILE A 156 -10.10 -0.69 -22.83
C ILE A 156 -9.37 -0.51 -24.18
N GLY A 157 -8.86 -1.59 -24.79
CA GLY A 157 -8.20 -1.56 -26.09
C GLY A 157 -6.67 -1.78 -26.07
N LEU A 158 -6.08 -2.09 -24.91
CA LEU A 158 -4.67 -2.42 -24.76
C LEU A 158 -4.47 -3.93 -24.64
N LYS A 159 -3.91 -4.55 -25.67
CA LYS A 159 -3.51 -5.96 -25.63
C LYS A 159 -2.29 -6.12 -24.73
N VAL A 160 -2.40 -6.90 -23.66
CA VAL A 160 -1.26 -7.32 -22.86
C VAL A 160 -0.42 -8.31 -23.68
N VAL A 161 0.81 -7.93 -24.03
CA VAL A 161 1.74 -8.75 -24.85
C VAL A 161 2.72 -9.56 -24.01
N ASP A 162 2.93 -9.16 -22.76
CA ASP A 162 3.71 -9.92 -21.77
C ASP A 162 3.30 -9.51 -20.35
N HIS A 163 3.52 -10.41 -19.40
CA HIS A 163 3.40 -10.14 -17.96
C HIS A 163 4.68 -10.63 -17.28
N ILE A 164 5.46 -9.69 -16.77
CA ILE A 164 6.78 -9.96 -16.20
C ILE A 164 6.75 -9.65 -14.72
N ARG A 165 7.03 -10.67 -13.92
CA ARG A 165 7.21 -10.50 -12.49
C ARG A 165 8.65 -10.77 -12.07
N PHE A 166 9.15 -9.97 -11.14
CA PHE A 166 10.55 -10.02 -10.71
C PHE A 166 10.70 -9.98 -9.19
N SER A 167 11.85 -10.42 -8.68
CA SER A 167 12.13 -10.41 -7.24
C SER A 167 12.29 -8.97 -6.75
N PRO A 168 11.77 -8.60 -5.57
CA PRO A 168 12.10 -7.30 -4.96
C PRO A 168 13.60 -7.05 -4.78
N ASP A 169 14.40 -8.13 -4.69
CA ASP A 169 15.86 -8.07 -4.59
C ASP A 169 16.57 -7.97 -5.95
N THR A 170 15.83 -7.87 -7.06
CA THR A 170 16.42 -7.72 -8.40
C THR A 170 17.19 -6.40 -8.49
N THR A 171 18.49 -6.50 -8.74
CA THR A 171 19.39 -5.34 -8.92
C THR A 171 19.81 -5.12 -10.37
N ASP A 172 19.74 -6.16 -11.21
CA ASP A 172 19.96 -6.06 -12.66
C ASP A 172 18.65 -6.29 -13.42
N PHE A 173 18.14 -5.22 -14.01
CA PHE A 173 16.92 -5.22 -14.82
C PHE A 173 17.19 -5.39 -16.31
N THR A 174 18.45 -5.48 -16.74
CA THR A 174 18.82 -5.60 -18.16
C THR A 174 18.11 -6.77 -18.86
N PRO A 175 18.05 -7.99 -18.27
CA PRO A 175 17.35 -9.11 -18.91
C PRO A 175 15.84 -8.87 -19.04
N ILE A 176 15.24 -8.17 -18.07
CA ILE A 176 13.81 -7.84 -18.08
C ILE A 176 13.54 -6.84 -19.20
N PHE A 177 14.29 -5.75 -19.28
CA PHE A 177 14.12 -4.74 -20.33
C PHE A 177 14.40 -5.28 -21.73
N ASN A 178 15.38 -6.19 -21.89
CA ASN A 178 15.60 -6.87 -23.16
C ASN A 178 14.38 -7.69 -23.61
N LYS A 179 13.69 -8.36 -22.67
CA LYS A 179 12.44 -9.09 -22.96
C LYS A 179 11.32 -8.13 -23.36
N VAL A 180 11.18 -7.01 -22.65
CA VAL A 180 10.19 -5.97 -22.96
C VAL A 180 10.45 -5.38 -24.35
N GLU A 181 11.70 -5.02 -24.67
CA GLU A 181 12.07 -4.47 -25.98
C GLU A 181 11.77 -5.46 -27.11
N ALA A 182 12.06 -6.74 -26.91
CA ALA A 182 11.75 -7.79 -27.88
C ALA A 182 10.24 -7.94 -28.13
N ALA A 183 9.41 -7.69 -27.10
CA ALA A 183 7.95 -7.72 -27.21
C ALA A 183 7.36 -6.49 -27.92
N LYS A 184 8.13 -5.40 -28.05
CA LYS A 184 7.74 -4.14 -28.71
C LYS A 184 6.37 -3.60 -28.26
N PRO A 185 6.12 -3.42 -26.95
CA PRO A 185 4.88 -2.81 -26.50
C PRO A 185 4.88 -1.30 -26.77
N ASP A 186 3.68 -0.72 -26.83
CA ASP A 186 3.52 0.75 -26.85
C ASP A 186 3.71 1.36 -25.45
N VAL A 187 3.44 0.59 -24.39
CA VAL A 187 3.54 1.01 -22.98
C VAL A 187 3.91 -0.15 -22.04
N ILE A 188 4.51 0.17 -20.89
CA ILE A 188 4.80 -0.74 -19.77
C ILE A 188 4.04 -0.23 -18.55
#